data_AF-A0A9E3WV26-F1
#
_entry.id   AF-A0A9E3WV26-F1
#
_cell.length_a   1.000
_cell.length_b   1.000
_cell.length_c   1.000
_cell.angle_alpha   90.00
_cell.angle_beta   90.00
_cell.angle_gamma   90.00
#
_symmetry.space_group_name_H-M   'P 1'
#
loop_
_entity.id
_entity.type
_entity.pdbx_description
1 polymer ?
#
loop_
_entity_poly.entity_id
_entity_poly.type
_entity_poly.pdbx_seq_one_letter_code
_entity_poly.pdbx_strand_id
1 'polypeptide(L)'
;VAGGAAALLVGFISLLFVLALGSVSGTEFSPDTFTQRQFHYWELPLVRWRLTEVWHIDVSGPLEETLRDDPALIPPSGHDPPRWRLVDMQIGSRTFTDDARLVCRYFDAQRGGVNRWQAWTNARPELAKILWPAIAELCRQEMYSSTPLVFDAAEQLTVPADAAPTPAEFQAAIAAVLIEQYVYFAEVRQKQNKHEAAVALFTAALAHDKQSVAALEGRAYSYVALGQAEKAQQDRRRLREMEE
;
A
#
# COMPACT_ATOMS: atom_id res chain seq x y z
N VAL A 1 43.73 -26.92 -32.51
CA VAL A 1 42.55 -26.34 -33.20
C VAL A 1 41.23 -26.78 -32.58
N ALA A 2 41.02 -28.07 -32.25
CA ALA A 2 39.76 -28.56 -31.65
C ALA A 2 39.32 -27.88 -30.34
N GLY A 3 40.26 -27.47 -29.47
CA GLY A 3 39.92 -26.80 -28.20
C GLY A 3 39.33 -25.38 -28.34
N GLY A 4 39.67 -24.65 -29.41
CA GLY A 4 39.19 -23.28 -29.62
C GLY A 4 37.73 -23.21 -30.03
N ALA A 5 37.28 -24.13 -30.89
CA ALA A 5 35.88 -24.19 -31.34
C ALA A 5 34.93 -24.57 -30.21
N ALA A 6 35.32 -25.50 -29.33
CA ALA A 6 34.53 -25.89 -28.17
C ALA A 6 34.36 -24.72 -27.18
N ALA A 7 35.42 -23.96 -26.91
CA ALA A 7 35.37 -22.80 -26.03
C ALA A 7 34.42 -21.70 -26.56
N LEU A 8 34.47 -21.42 -27.87
CA LEU A 8 33.57 -20.45 -28.50
C LEU A 8 32.11 -20.90 -28.44
N LEU A 9 31.82 -22.19 -28.67
CA LEU A 9 30.48 -22.73 -28.57
C LEU A 9 29.92 -22.62 -27.15
N VAL A 10 30.71 -23.00 -26.14
CA VAL A 10 30.30 -22.87 -24.73
C VAL A 10 30.05 -21.39 -24.38
N GLY A 11 30.96 -20.49 -24.76
CA GLY A 11 30.78 -19.05 -24.54
C GLY A 11 29.52 -18.50 -25.19
N PHE A 12 29.22 -18.92 -26.42
CA PHE A 12 28.01 -18.54 -27.13
C PHE A 12 26.74 -19.09 -26.47
N ILE A 13 26.74 -20.35 -26.05
CA ILE A 13 25.61 -20.96 -25.32
C ILE A 13 25.40 -20.25 -23.98
N SER A 14 26.46 -19.95 -23.24
CA SER A 14 26.38 -19.20 -21.99
C SER A 14 25.81 -17.79 -22.20
N LEU A 15 26.24 -17.09 -23.26
CA LEU A 15 25.68 -15.79 -23.63
C LEU A 15 24.18 -15.90 -23.95
N LEU A 16 23.77 -16.85 -24.78
CA LEU A 16 22.37 -17.08 -25.10
C LEU A 16 21.54 -17.43 -23.85
N PHE A 17 22.11 -18.21 -22.93
CA PHE A 17 21.46 -18.55 -21.67
C PHE A 17 21.22 -17.32 -20.79
N VAL A 18 22.22 -16.42 -20.68
CA VAL A 18 22.07 -15.14 -19.97
C VAL A 18 21.05 -14.25 -20.67
N LEU A 19 21.08 -14.17 -22.00
CA LEU A 19 20.12 -13.38 -22.77
C LEU A 19 18.69 -13.94 -22.72
N ALA A 20 18.50 -15.25 -22.55
CA ALA A 20 17.17 -15.86 -22.49
C ALA A 20 16.56 -15.80 -21.08
N LEU A 21 17.37 -15.94 -20.03
CA LEU A 21 16.88 -16.16 -18.66
C LEU A 21 17.33 -15.11 -17.65
N GLY A 22 18.31 -14.27 -18.02
CA GLY A 22 18.86 -13.24 -17.14
C GLY A 22 18.12 -11.92 -17.17
N SER A 23 17.10 -11.78 -18.03
CA SER A 23 16.28 -10.58 -18.10
C SER A 23 15.41 -10.47 -16.85
N VAL A 24 15.52 -9.34 -16.15
CA VAL A 24 14.65 -9.00 -15.03
C VAL A 24 13.97 -7.67 -15.32
N SER A 25 12.65 -7.66 -15.28
CA SER A 25 11.84 -6.46 -15.46
C SER A 25 10.69 -6.45 -14.48
N GLY A 26 10.09 -5.30 -14.23
CA GLY A 26 8.93 -5.23 -13.36
C GLY A 26 8.43 -3.81 -13.18
N THR A 27 7.45 -3.69 -12.31
CA THR A 27 6.84 -2.41 -11.93
C THR A 27 7.03 -2.18 -10.44
N GLU A 28 7.30 -0.94 -10.07
CA GLU A 28 7.34 -0.47 -8.69
C GLU A 28 6.36 0.68 -8.51
N PHE A 29 5.77 0.76 -7.31
CA PHE A 29 4.86 1.81 -6.88
C PHE A 29 5.42 2.51 -5.64
N SER A 30 5.30 3.83 -5.60
CA SER A 30 5.66 4.63 -4.44
C SER A 30 4.41 5.07 -3.66
N PRO A 31 4.20 4.58 -2.42
CA PRO A 31 3.10 5.06 -1.56
C PRO A 31 3.33 6.48 -1.04
N ASP A 32 4.54 7.01 -1.22
CA ASP A 32 4.92 8.34 -0.76
C ASP A 32 4.53 9.41 -1.78
N THR A 33 4.71 9.12 -3.07
CA THR A 33 4.47 10.05 -4.19
C THR A 33 3.35 9.63 -5.13
N PHE A 34 2.76 8.44 -4.91
CA PHE A 34 1.73 7.86 -5.76
C PHE A 34 2.14 7.70 -7.24
N THR A 35 3.43 7.46 -7.47
CA THR A 35 3.99 7.24 -8.82
C THR A 35 4.26 5.77 -9.07
N GLN A 36 4.16 5.37 -10.34
CA GLN A 36 4.55 4.06 -10.83
C GLN A 36 5.75 4.18 -11.76
N ARG A 37 6.71 3.26 -11.62
CA ARG A 37 7.83 3.17 -12.56
C ARG A 37 8.08 1.72 -12.96
N GLN A 38 8.48 1.52 -14.19
CA GLN A 38 9.03 0.24 -14.62
C GLN A 38 10.53 0.21 -14.39
N PHE A 39 11.05 -0.96 -14.08
CA PHE A 39 12.47 -1.21 -14.05
C PHE A 39 12.87 -2.37 -14.97
N HIS A 40 14.12 -2.34 -15.45
CA HIS A 40 14.71 -3.41 -16.24
C HIS A 40 16.22 -3.52 -15.98
N TYR A 41 16.73 -4.75 -15.88
CA TYR A 41 18.16 -5.05 -15.83
C TYR A 41 18.44 -6.50 -16.23
N TRP A 42 19.73 -6.82 -16.39
CA TRP A 42 20.20 -8.19 -16.63
C TRP A 42 20.98 -8.73 -15.43
N GLU A 43 20.76 -9.99 -15.08
CA GLU A 43 21.53 -10.73 -14.06
C GLU A 43 21.97 -12.12 -14.54
N LEU A 44 23.01 -12.69 -13.92
CA LEU A 44 23.40 -14.09 -14.15
C LEU A 44 22.39 -15.04 -13.49
N PRO A 45 21.68 -15.92 -14.23
CA PRO A 45 20.54 -16.66 -13.68
C PRO A 45 20.85 -17.58 -12.49
N LEU A 46 22.06 -18.14 -12.40
CA LEU A 46 22.43 -19.10 -11.35
C LEU A 46 22.89 -18.43 -10.05
N VAL A 47 23.58 -17.30 -10.15
CA VAL A 47 24.20 -16.60 -9.01
C VAL A 47 23.54 -15.26 -8.71
N ARG A 48 22.57 -14.84 -9.53
CA ARG A 48 21.81 -13.58 -9.45
C ARG A 48 22.70 -12.35 -9.34
N TRP A 49 23.87 -12.40 -9.97
CA TRP A 49 24.76 -11.25 -10.04
C TRP A 49 24.28 -10.33 -11.15
N ARG A 50 23.83 -9.13 -10.76
CA ARG A 50 23.45 -8.06 -11.66
C ARG A 50 24.62 -7.61 -12.55
N LEU A 51 24.41 -7.64 -13.87
CA LEU A 51 25.38 -7.30 -14.91
C LEU A 51 25.23 -5.86 -15.41
N THR A 52 24.02 -5.33 -15.42
CA THR A 52 23.73 -3.97 -15.90
C THR A 52 23.20 -3.09 -14.77
N GLU A 53 23.26 -1.78 -14.95
CA GLU A 53 22.50 -0.86 -14.11
C GLU A 53 20.98 -1.11 -14.24
N VAL A 54 20.24 -0.63 -13.25
CA VAL A 54 18.78 -0.71 -13.23
C VAL A 54 18.22 0.53 -13.91
N TRP A 55 17.62 0.32 -15.06
CA TRP A 55 16.95 1.37 -15.83
C TRP A 55 15.56 1.57 -15.25
N HIS A 56 15.13 2.81 -15.08
CA HIS A 56 13.79 3.15 -14.62
C HIS A 56 13.08 4.06 -15.61
N ILE A 57 11.78 3.85 -15.81
CA ILE A 57 10.92 4.70 -16.65
C ILE A 57 9.63 4.96 -15.88
N ASP A 58 9.23 6.22 -15.76
CA ASP A 58 7.94 6.60 -15.18
C ASP A 58 6.81 6.12 -16.10
N VAL A 59 5.87 5.37 -15.53
CA VAL A 59 4.69 4.83 -16.23
C VAL A 59 3.38 5.22 -15.55
N SER A 60 3.42 6.27 -14.72
CA SER A 60 2.25 6.80 -14.01
C SER A 60 1.16 7.21 -15.00
N GLY A 61 -0.08 6.83 -14.72
CA GLY A 61 -1.25 7.24 -15.50
C GLY A 61 -1.79 8.63 -15.12
N PRO A 62 -2.83 9.11 -15.84
CA PRO A 62 -3.42 10.43 -15.58
C PRO A 62 -3.99 10.60 -14.16
N LEU A 63 -4.41 9.51 -13.51
CA LEU A 63 -4.88 9.56 -12.13
C LEU A 63 -3.72 9.81 -11.18
N GLU A 64 -2.66 9.03 -11.31
CA GLU A 64 -1.45 9.16 -10.53
C GLU A 64 -0.82 10.55 -10.68
N GLU A 65 -0.81 11.10 -11.90
CA GLU A 65 -0.40 12.49 -12.13
C GLU A 65 -1.28 13.48 -11.36
N THR A 66 -2.62 13.32 -11.43
CA THR A 66 -3.56 14.16 -10.67
C THR A 66 -3.32 14.08 -9.17
N LEU A 67 -3.07 12.87 -8.65
CA LEU A 67 -2.82 12.63 -7.23
C LEU A 67 -1.48 13.19 -6.75
N ARG A 68 -0.44 13.06 -7.58
CA ARG A 68 0.90 13.57 -7.30
C ARG A 68 0.91 15.10 -7.26
N ASP A 69 0.16 15.74 -8.15
CA ASP A 69 0.24 17.18 -8.37
C ASP A 69 -0.66 17.97 -7.38
N ASP A 70 -1.60 17.31 -6.69
CA ASP A 70 -2.47 17.92 -5.68
C ASP A 70 -2.13 17.45 -4.24
N PRO A 71 -1.46 18.27 -3.41
CA PRO A 71 -1.10 17.91 -2.04
C PRO A 71 -2.31 17.77 -1.10
N ALA A 72 -3.50 18.25 -1.49
CA ALA A 72 -4.73 18.01 -0.74
C ALA A 72 -5.27 16.59 -0.96
N LEU A 73 -4.92 15.94 -2.08
CA LEU A 73 -5.28 14.54 -2.34
C LEU A 73 -4.22 13.60 -1.75
N ILE A 74 -2.93 13.90 -1.94
CA ILE A 74 -1.83 13.12 -1.37
C ILE A 74 -0.91 14.03 -0.54
N PRO A 75 -1.12 14.10 0.78
CA PRO A 75 -0.26 14.88 1.67
C PRO A 75 1.19 14.37 1.60
N PRO A 76 2.21 15.25 1.61
CA PRO A 76 3.61 14.82 1.57
C PRO A 76 3.94 13.83 2.70
N SER A 77 4.64 12.74 2.38
CA SER A 77 5.00 11.71 3.38
C SER A 77 6.20 12.08 4.25
N GLY A 78 6.96 13.12 3.86
CA GLY A 78 8.23 13.51 4.51
C GLY A 78 9.41 12.57 4.22
N HIS A 79 9.24 11.53 3.38
CA HIS A 79 10.32 10.63 2.99
C HIS A 79 11.06 11.15 1.77
N ASP A 80 12.38 11.32 1.91
CA ASP A 80 13.30 11.65 0.81
C ASP A 80 14.58 10.79 0.97
N PRO A 81 14.85 9.82 0.07
CA PRO A 81 14.10 9.50 -1.15
C PRO A 81 12.76 8.79 -0.89
N PRO A 82 11.83 8.78 -1.86
CA PRO A 82 10.56 8.05 -1.74
C PRO A 82 10.79 6.54 -1.66
N ARG A 83 9.94 5.84 -0.90
CA ARG A 83 9.96 4.38 -0.81
C ARG A 83 9.34 3.78 -2.06
N TRP A 84 9.97 2.74 -2.58
CA TRP A 84 9.47 1.98 -3.73
C TRP A 84 9.08 0.57 -3.28
N ARG A 85 7.89 0.15 -3.68
CA ARG A 85 7.35 -1.18 -3.43
C ARG A 85 7.20 -1.90 -4.75
N LEU A 86 7.63 -3.16 -4.79
CA LEU A 86 7.40 -3.99 -5.95
C LEU A 86 5.89 -4.10 -6.19
N VAL A 87 5.47 -4.10 -7.44
CA VAL A 87 4.08 -4.39 -7.85
C VAL A 87 4.07 -5.77 -8.50
N ASP A 88 4.93 -5.93 -9.50
CA ASP A 88 5.19 -7.18 -10.18
C ASP A 88 6.63 -7.21 -10.68
N MET A 89 7.17 -8.42 -10.81
CA MET A 89 8.50 -8.66 -11.37
C MET A 89 8.49 -9.93 -12.18
N GLN A 90 9.14 -9.90 -13.34
CA GLN A 90 9.42 -11.04 -14.18
C GLN A 90 10.91 -11.31 -14.17
N ILE A 91 11.31 -12.57 -13.88
CA ILE A 91 12.67 -13.08 -14.00
C ILE A 91 12.63 -14.27 -14.96
N GLY A 92 13.10 -14.09 -16.18
CA GLY A 92 12.94 -15.10 -17.24
C GLY A 92 11.45 -15.44 -17.46
N SER A 93 11.07 -16.69 -17.18
CA SER A 93 9.68 -17.16 -17.26
C SER A 93 8.89 -17.11 -15.95
N ARG A 94 9.50 -16.64 -14.86
CA ARG A 94 8.86 -16.60 -13.53
C ARG A 94 8.31 -15.21 -13.29
N THR A 95 7.08 -15.14 -12.76
CA THR A 95 6.44 -13.89 -12.35
C THR A 95 6.24 -13.89 -10.85
N PHE A 96 6.54 -12.75 -10.25
CA PHE A 96 6.33 -12.42 -8.85
C PHE A 96 5.36 -11.24 -8.77
N THR A 97 4.61 -11.18 -7.70
CA THR A 97 3.65 -10.09 -7.44
C THR A 97 3.72 -9.79 -5.95
N ASP A 98 3.60 -8.52 -5.61
CA ASP A 98 3.53 -8.03 -4.23
C ASP A 98 2.15 -7.39 -3.97
N ASP A 99 1.85 -7.09 -2.72
CA ASP A 99 0.56 -6.58 -2.28
C ASP A 99 0.28 -5.17 -2.80
N ALA A 100 1.31 -4.38 -3.12
CA ALA A 100 1.13 -3.06 -3.74
C ALA A 100 0.37 -3.13 -5.08
N ARG A 101 0.35 -4.29 -5.74
CA ARG A 101 -0.49 -4.51 -6.92
C ARG A 101 -1.98 -4.34 -6.65
N LEU A 102 -2.44 -4.53 -5.41
CA LEU A 102 -3.84 -4.35 -5.05
C LEU A 102 -4.28 -2.92 -5.30
N VAL A 103 -3.51 -1.91 -4.89
CA VAL A 103 -3.85 -0.50 -5.13
C VAL A 103 -3.66 -0.11 -6.60
N CYS A 104 -2.62 -0.60 -7.27
CA CYS A 104 -2.39 -0.30 -8.70
C CYS A 104 -3.54 -0.75 -9.60
N ARG A 105 -4.22 -1.86 -9.26
CA ARG A 105 -5.42 -2.30 -10.00
C ARG A 105 -6.56 -1.28 -9.98
N TYR A 106 -6.65 -0.44 -8.94
CA TYR A 106 -7.63 0.64 -8.88
C TYR A 106 -7.20 1.82 -9.74
N PHE A 107 -5.89 2.08 -9.87
CA PHE A 107 -5.39 3.06 -10.85
C PHE A 107 -5.69 2.63 -12.28
N ASP A 108 -5.60 1.34 -12.59
CA ASP A 108 -5.88 0.83 -13.94
C ASP A 108 -7.37 0.50 -14.19
N ALA A 109 -8.24 0.66 -13.19
CA ALA A 109 -9.63 0.24 -13.30
C ALA A 109 -10.38 1.09 -14.34
N GLN A 110 -10.83 0.49 -15.43
CA GLN A 110 -11.58 1.18 -16.49
C GLN A 110 -13.07 0.84 -16.46
N ARG A 111 -13.91 1.83 -16.82
CA ARG A 111 -15.34 1.65 -17.11
C ARG A 111 -15.70 2.43 -18.37
N GLY A 112 -16.01 1.73 -19.46
CA GLY A 112 -16.29 2.37 -20.75
C GLY A 112 -15.08 3.07 -21.39
N GLY A 113 -13.86 2.53 -21.18
CA GLY A 113 -12.62 3.10 -21.72
C GLY A 113 -12.07 4.31 -20.96
N VAL A 114 -12.75 4.76 -19.91
CA VAL A 114 -12.29 5.83 -19.02
C VAL A 114 -11.82 5.23 -17.70
N ASN A 115 -10.72 5.77 -17.16
CA ASN A 115 -10.26 5.44 -15.82
C ASN A 115 -11.35 5.79 -14.79
N ARG A 116 -11.85 4.76 -14.11
CA ARG A 116 -12.98 4.83 -13.21
C ARG A 116 -12.72 5.76 -12.04
N TRP A 117 -11.56 5.65 -11.41
CA TRP A 117 -11.22 6.43 -10.21
C TRP A 117 -10.78 7.84 -10.55
N GLN A 118 -10.24 8.07 -11.76
CA GLN A 118 -10.06 9.42 -12.30
C GLN A 118 -11.41 10.11 -12.48
N ALA A 119 -12.36 9.46 -13.14
CA ALA A 119 -13.71 10.00 -13.32
C ALA A 119 -14.41 10.24 -11.97
N TRP A 120 -14.26 9.31 -11.02
CA TRP A 120 -14.83 9.46 -9.68
C TRP A 120 -14.23 10.65 -8.92
N THR A 121 -12.90 10.79 -8.95
CA THR A 121 -12.15 11.87 -8.29
C THR A 121 -12.56 13.23 -8.84
N ASN A 122 -12.61 13.37 -10.17
CA ASN A 122 -12.98 14.61 -10.83
C ASN A 122 -14.44 15.00 -10.56
N ALA A 123 -15.34 14.03 -10.47
CA ALA A 123 -16.75 14.29 -10.17
C ALA A 123 -17.00 14.64 -8.69
N ARG A 124 -16.07 14.32 -7.78
CA ARG A 124 -16.26 14.43 -6.32
C ARG A 124 -15.02 14.97 -5.61
N PRO A 125 -14.57 16.20 -5.96
CA PRO A 125 -13.31 16.73 -5.44
C PRO A 125 -13.25 16.81 -3.91
N GLU A 126 -14.36 17.17 -3.24
CA GLU A 126 -14.39 17.26 -1.78
C GLU A 126 -14.34 15.88 -1.08
N LEU A 127 -14.91 14.83 -1.69
CA LEU A 127 -14.81 13.47 -1.15
C LEU A 127 -13.46 12.83 -1.48
N ALA A 128 -12.86 13.20 -2.61
CA ALA A 128 -11.51 12.76 -3.01
C ALA A 128 -10.43 13.21 -2.00
N LYS A 129 -10.55 14.42 -1.45
CA LYS A 129 -9.70 14.93 -0.36
C LYS A 129 -9.82 14.13 0.95
N ILE A 130 -10.81 13.25 1.08
CA ILE A 130 -10.96 12.34 2.21
C ILE A 130 -10.47 10.95 1.84
N LEU A 131 -10.87 10.45 0.67
CA LEU A 131 -10.52 9.10 0.20
C LEU A 131 -9.01 8.93 0.00
N TRP A 132 -8.37 9.82 -0.77
CA TRP A 132 -6.99 9.61 -1.18
C TRP A 132 -5.98 9.66 -0.03
N PRO A 133 -6.12 10.58 0.95
CA PRO A 133 -5.28 10.52 2.15
C PRO A 133 -5.46 9.23 2.95
N ALA A 134 -6.68 8.68 3.02
CA ALA A 134 -6.94 7.39 3.68
C ALA A 134 -6.25 6.23 2.96
N ILE A 135 -6.31 6.19 1.62
CA ILE A 135 -5.59 5.19 0.81
C ILE A 135 -4.08 5.35 0.97
N ALA A 136 -3.56 6.58 0.94
CA ALA A 136 -2.15 6.87 1.13
C ALA A 136 -1.65 6.39 2.48
N GLU A 137 -2.42 6.63 3.55
CA GLU A 137 -2.08 6.18 4.88
C GLU A 137 -1.96 4.65 4.95
N LEU A 138 -2.96 3.91 4.45
CA LEU A 138 -2.91 2.45 4.39
C LEU A 138 -1.70 1.96 3.59
N CYS A 139 -1.45 2.55 2.43
CA CYS A 139 -0.31 2.17 1.58
C CYS A 139 1.03 2.42 2.30
N ARG A 140 1.18 3.55 3.00
CA ARG A 140 2.41 3.91 3.72
C ARG A 140 2.69 3.01 4.93
N GLN A 141 1.63 2.45 5.51
CA GLN A 141 1.68 1.43 6.57
C GLN A 141 1.77 -0.01 6.03
N GLU A 142 1.95 -0.20 4.72
CA GLU A 142 1.99 -1.51 4.05
C GLU A 142 0.70 -2.33 4.21
N MET A 143 -0.44 -1.68 4.46
CA MET A 143 -1.76 -2.29 4.61
C MET A 143 -2.53 -2.35 3.27
N TYR A 144 -1.84 -2.74 2.21
CA TYR A 144 -2.42 -2.81 0.86
C TYR A 144 -3.63 -3.73 0.76
N SER A 145 -3.69 -4.79 1.56
CA SER A 145 -4.85 -5.69 1.62
C SER A 145 -6.14 -5.03 2.08
N SER A 146 -6.05 -3.87 2.76
CA SER A 146 -7.21 -3.12 3.24
C SER A 146 -7.69 -2.04 2.28
N THR A 147 -6.88 -1.65 1.29
CA THR A 147 -7.29 -0.61 0.33
C THR A 147 -8.57 -0.97 -0.44
N PRO A 148 -8.84 -2.24 -0.83
CA PRO A 148 -10.09 -2.59 -1.48
C PRO A 148 -11.33 -2.21 -0.67
N LEU A 149 -11.30 -2.41 0.65
CA LEU A 149 -12.44 -2.14 1.52
C LEU A 149 -12.77 -0.65 1.61
N VAL A 150 -11.75 0.21 1.59
CA VAL A 150 -11.94 1.67 1.57
C VAL A 150 -12.52 2.12 0.23
N PHE A 151 -12.03 1.57 -0.88
CA PHE A 151 -12.59 1.84 -2.21
C PHE A 151 -14.04 1.35 -2.33
N ASP A 152 -14.34 0.15 -1.84
CA ASP A 152 -15.69 -0.42 -1.86
C ASP A 152 -16.66 0.41 -1.02
N ALA A 153 -16.24 0.86 0.17
CA ALA A 153 -17.03 1.76 1.00
C ALA A 153 -17.31 3.10 0.28
N ALA A 154 -16.28 3.70 -0.33
CA ALA A 154 -16.44 4.94 -1.08
C ALA A 154 -17.41 4.80 -2.27
N GLU A 155 -17.35 3.66 -2.96
CA GLU A 155 -18.29 3.35 -4.04
C GLU A 155 -19.71 3.19 -3.52
N GLN A 156 -19.92 2.37 -2.49
CA GLN A 156 -21.26 2.10 -1.94
C GLN A 156 -21.94 3.37 -1.42
N LEU A 157 -21.19 4.22 -0.73
CA LEU A 157 -21.71 5.47 -0.18
C LEU A 157 -22.12 6.47 -1.26
N THR A 158 -21.56 6.37 -2.47
CA THR A 158 -21.82 7.33 -3.56
C THR A 158 -22.83 6.84 -4.58
N VAL A 159 -23.54 5.74 -4.25
CA VAL A 159 -24.63 5.15 -5.05
C VAL A 159 -25.94 5.23 -4.26
N PRO A 160 -27.02 5.79 -4.82
CA PRO A 160 -27.15 6.37 -6.16
C PRO A 160 -26.58 7.81 -6.26
N ALA A 161 -26.26 8.26 -7.47
CA ALA A 161 -25.50 9.49 -7.72
C ALA A 161 -26.22 10.79 -7.28
N ASP A 162 -27.54 10.73 -7.13
CA ASP A 162 -28.42 11.81 -6.68
C ASP A 162 -28.48 11.97 -5.15
N ALA A 163 -27.96 11.00 -4.40
CA ALA A 163 -27.92 10.99 -2.94
C ALA A 163 -26.48 10.92 -2.41
N ALA A 164 -25.59 11.76 -2.94
CA ALA A 164 -24.20 11.80 -2.49
C ALA A 164 -24.11 12.23 -1.01
N PRO A 165 -23.29 11.56 -0.20
CA PRO A 165 -23.14 11.87 1.22
C PRO A 165 -22.45 13.22 1.38
N THR A 166 -22.72 13.88 2.50
CA THR A 166 -21.92 15.03 2.90
C THR A 166 -20.47 14.60 3.16
N PRO A 167 -19.48 15.51 3.03
CA PRO A 167 -18.09 15.20 3.38
C PRO A 167 -17.93 14.65 4.80
N ALA A 168 -18.75 15.12 5.75
CA ALA A 168 -18.71 14.64 7.13
C ALA A 168 -19.20 13.19 7.27
N GLU A 169 -20.32 12.84 6.62
CA GLU A 169 -20.84 11.46 6.61
C GLU A 169 -19.86 10.51 5.91
N PHE A 170 -19.31 10.94 4.78
CA PHE A 170 -18.30 10.19 4.06
C PHE A 170 -17.04 9.97 4.91
N GLN A 171 -16.54 11.01 5.56
CA GLN A 171 -15.39 10.93 6.46
C GLN A 171 -15.65 9.98 7.63
N ALA A 172 -16.83 10.04 8.26
CA ALA A 172 -17.20 9.14 9.34
C ALA A 172 -17.24 7.68 8.87
N ALA A 173 -17.78 7.41 7.69
CA ALA A 173 -17.86 6.07 7.14
C ALA A 173 -16.47 5.50 6.74
N ILE A 174 -15.62 6.31 6.10
CA ILE A 174 -14.23 5.91 5.82
C ILE A 174 -13.45 5.67 7.12
N ALA A 175 -13.62 6.54 8.11
CA ALA A 175 -12.98 6.37 9.43
C ALA A 175 -13.42 5.06 10.11
N ALA A 176 -14.70 4.70 10.04
CA ALA A 176 -15.20 3.44 10.58
C ALA A 176 -14.50 2.22 9.95
N VAL A 177 -14.35 2.20 8.62
CA VAL A 177 -13.61 1.14 7.91
C VAL A 177 -12.15 1.10 8.37
N LEU A 178 -11.47 2.25 8.47
CA LEU A 178 -10.07 2.31 8.90
C LEU A 178 -9.90 1.80 10.34
N ILE A 179 -10.77 2.21 11.27
CA ILE A 179 -10.75 1.74 12.66
C ILE A 179 -10.85 0.22 12.72
N GLU A 180 -11.81 -0.36 12.00
CA GLU A 180 -12.00 -1.82 11.95
C GLU A 180 -10.74 -2.53 11.44
N GLN A 181 -10.13 -2.01 10.36
CA GLN A 181 -8.90 -2.58 9.82
C GLN A 181 -7.73 -2.48 10.80
N TYR A 182 -7.51 -1.32 11.41
CA TYR A 182 -6.44 -1.14 12.39
C TYR A 182 -6.61 -2.06 13.60
N VAL A 183 -7.83 -2.19 14.13
CA VAL A 183 -8.15 -3.12 15.23
C VAL A 183 -7.86 -4.56 14.82
N TYR A 184 -8.34 -4.99 13.65
CA TYR A 184 -8.10 -6.34 13.13
C TYR A 184 -6.60 -6.67 13.05
N PHE A 185 -5.81 -5.80 12.41
CA PHE A 185 -4.37 -6.03 12.31
C PHE A 185 -3.67 -5.98 13.67
N ALA A 186 -4.10 -5.10 14.57
CA ALA A 186 -3.54 -5.01 15.91
C ALA A 186 -3.75 -6.30 16.71
N GLU A 187 -4.94 -6.91 16.65
CA GLU A 187 -5.23 -8.20 17.26
C GLU A 187 -4.39 -9.33 16.65
N VAL A 188 -4.20 -9.33 15.33
CA VAL A 188 -3.30 -10.28 14.66
C VAL A 188 -1.87 -10.13 15.18
N ARG A 189 -1.40 -8.90 15.42
CA ARG A 189 -0.08 -8.65 16.03
C ARG A 189 0.00 -9.10 17.48
N GLN A 190 -1.04 -8.91 18.28
CA GLN A 190 -1.10 -9.45 19.64
C GLN A 190 -0.99 -10.98 19.66
N LYS A 191 -1.71 -11.68 18.78
CA LYS A 191 -1.64 -13.15 18.65
C LYS A 191 -0.24 -13.64 18.24
N GLN A 192 0.57 -12.78 17.64
CA GLN A 192 1.97 -13.03 17.29
C GLN A 192 2.96 -12.59 18.39
N ASN A 193 2.48 -12.16 19.57
CA ASN A 193 3.26 -11.55 20.64
C ASN A 193 4.02 -10.27 20.23
N LYS A 194 3.57 -9.58 19.18
CA LYS A 194 4.16 -8.32 18.70
C LYS A 194 3.41 -7.13 19.30
N HIS A 195 3.52 -6.95 20.60
CA HIS A 195 2.68 -5.99 21.34
C HIS A 195 3.00 -4.53 21.01
N GLU A 196 4.25 -4.18 20.69
CA GLU A 196 4.61 -2.81 20.26
C GLU A 196 3.92 -2.45 18.94
N ALA A 197 3.94 -3.36 17.97
CA ALA A 197 3.26 -3.17 16.69
C ALA A 197 1.74 -3.07 16.88
N ALA A 198 1.16 -3.88 17.78
CA ALA A 198 -0.26 -3.78 18.12
C ALA A 198 -0.61 -2.43 18.76
N VAL A 199 0.22 -1.90 19.67
CA VAL A 199 0.01 -0.57 20.27
C VAL A 199 -0.01 0.52 19.21
N ALA A 200 0.90 0.47 18.23
CA ALA A 200 0.94 1.43 17.13
C ALA A 200 -0.36 1.41 16.31
N LEU A 201 -0.85 0.22 15.94
CA LEU A 201 -2.08 0.05 15.17
C LEU A 201 -3.33 0.50 15.95
N PHE A 202 -3.48 0.12 17.23
CA PHE A 202 -4.58 0.64 18.04
C PHE A 202 -4.50 2.16 18.23
N THR A 203 -3.30 2.72 18.29
CA THR A 203 -3.12 4.17 18.35
C THR A 203 -3.56 4.84 17.05
N ALA A 204 -3.29 4.22 15.89
CA ALA A 204 -3.81 4.68 14.60
C ALA A 204 -5.35 4.62 14.57
N ALA A 205 -5.97 3.55 15.07
CA ALA A 205 -7.43 3.49 15.23
C ALA A 205 -7.97 4.66 16.09
N LEU A 206 -7.32 4.93 17.22
CA LEU A 206 -7.72 6.01 18.14
C LEU A 206 -7.47 7.42 17.61
N ALA A 207 -6.69 7.57 16.54
CA ALA A 207 -6.54 8.85 15.84
C ALA A 207 -7.79 9.20 15.03
N HIS A 208 -8.55 8.19 14.57
CA HIS A 208 -9.83 8.37 13.88
C HIS A 208 -11.00 8.51 14.86
N ASP A 209 -11.02 7.70 15.92
CA ASP A 209 -12.00 7.80 16.99
C ASP A 209 -11.33 7.58 18.36
N LYS A 210 -11.19 8.66 19.13
CA LYS A 210 -10.56 8.64 20.46
C LYS A 210 -11.31 7.79 21.48
N GLN A 211 -12.57 7.45 21.19
CA GLN A 211 -13.48 6.69 22.04
C GLN A 211 -13.74 5.28 21.48
N SER A 212 -12.93 4.79 20.53
CA SER A 212 -13.06 3.41 20.06
C SER A 212 -12.77 2.42 21.20
N VAL A 213 -13.83 1.78 21.72
CA VAL A 213 -13.76 0.81 22.84
C VAL A 213 -12.78 -0.31 22.52
N ALA A 214 -12.95 -0.97 21.37
CA ALA A 214 -12.09 -2.07 20.94
C ALA A 214 -10.60 -1.67 20.87
N ALA A 215 -10.32 -0.45 20.40
CA ALA A 215 -8.94 0.03 20.31
C ALA A 215 -8.34 0.39 21.69
N LEU A 216 -9.12 0.98 22.60
CA LEU A 216 -8.68 1.24 23.98
C LEU A 216 -8.42 -0.06 24.74
N GLU A 217 -9.33 -1.04 24.65
CA GLU A 217 -9.20 -2.34 25.30
C GLU A 217 -7.98 -3.11 24.78
N GLY A 218 -7.87 -3.21 23.45
CA GLY A 218 -6.76 -3.87 22.80
C GLY A 218 -5.42 -3.21 23.13
N ARG A 219 -5.35 -1.87 23.11
CA ARG A 219 -4.10 -1.17 23.45
C ARG A 219 -3.73 -1.35 24.92
N ALA A 220 -4.70 -1.29 25.84
CA ALA A 220 -4.48 -1.55 27.25
C ALA A 220 -3.93 -2.96 27.49
N TYR A 221 -4.45 -3.98 26.79
CA TYR A 221 -3.94 -5.35 26.84
C TYR A 221 -2.46 -5.41 26.40
N SER A 222 -2.13 -4.81 25.25
CA SER A 222 -0.74 -4.78 24.78
C SER A 222 0.18 -4.04 25.73
N TYR A 223 -0.25 -2.95 26.36
CA TYR A 223 0.54 -2.25 27.37
C TYR A 223 0.84 -3.10 28.61
N VAL A 224 -0.12 -3.91 29.07
CA VAL A 224 0.12 -4.86 30.18
C VAL A 224 1.19 -5.88 29.79
N ALA A 225 1.11 -6.46 28.59
CA ALA A 225 2.09 -7.43 28.11
C ALA A 225 3.50 -6.83 27.98
N LEU A 226 3.60 -5.52 27.70
CA LEU A 226 4.86 -4.76 27.65
C LEU A 226 5.35 -4.25 29.02
N GLY A 227 4.66 -4.56 30.12
CA GLY A 227 4.99 -4.04 31.45
C GLY A 227 4.69 -2.55 31.66
N GLN A 228 3.95 -1.90 30.75
CA GLN A 228 3.60 -0.48 30.78
C GLN A 228 2.28 -0.25 31.53
N ALA A 229 2.23 -0.66 32.80
CA ALA A 229 0.99 -0.71 33.59
C ALA A 229 0.28 0.66 33.71
N GLU A 230 1.02 1.76 33.82
CA GLU A 230 0.43 3.11 33.94
C GLU A 230 -0.37 3.51 32.70
N LYS A 231 0.15 3.22 31.49
CA LYS A 231 -0.55 3.50 30.23
C LYS A 231 -1.79 2.62 30.08
N ALA A 232 -1.70 1.35 30.45
CA ALA A 232 -2.86 0.46 30.47
C ALA A 232 -3.96 0.97 31.43
N GLN A 233 -3.58 1.47 32.60
CA GLN A 233 -4.54 2.07 33.54
C GLN A 233 -5.18 3.34 32.98
N GLN A 234 -4.44 4.14 32.21
CA GLN A 234 -4.99 5.33 31.55
C GLN A 234 -6.07 4.96 30.53
N ASP A 235 -5.82 3.98 29.67
CA ASP A 235 -6.82 3.53 28.69
C ASP A 235 -8.06 2.93 29.39
N ARG A 236 -7.87 2.17 30.48
CA ARG A 236 -8.99 1.64 31.29
C ARG A 236 -9.79 2.71 32.03
N ARG A 237 -9.17 3.82 32.42
CA ARG A 237 -9.90 4.96 33.01
C ARG A 237 -10.84 5.58 31.98
N ARG A 238 -10.34 5.83 30.77
CA ARG A 238 -11.16 6.34 29.66
C ARG A 238 -12.34 5.43 29.35
N LEU A 239 -12.13 4.11 29.35
CA LEU A 239 -13.22 3.15 29.14
C LEU A 239 -14.31 3.27 30.22
N ARG A 240 -13.95 3.39 31.51
CA ARG A 240 -14.92 3.58 32.59
C ARG A 240 -15.67 4.91 32.49
N GLU A 241 -14.97 5.98 32.15
CA GLU A 241 -15.57 7.31 31.93
C GLU A 241 -16.60 7.32 30.78
N MET A 242 -16.60 6.31 29.91
CA MET A 242 -17.60 6.16 28.84
C MET A 242 -18.80 5.30 29.24
N GLU A 243 -18.71 4.52 30.31
CA GLU A 243 -19.79 3.68 30.84
C GLU A 243 -20.72 4.45 31.80
N GLU A 244 -20.24 5.56 32.36
CA GLU A 244 -20.96 6.47 33.28
C GLU A 244 -21.77 7.55 32.54
#